data_AF-A0A5D4TJZ4-F1
#
_entry.id   AF-A0A5D4TJZ4-F1
#
_cell.length_a   1.000
_cell.length_b   1.000
_cell.length_c   1.000
_cell.angle_alpha   90.00
_cell.angle_beta   90.00
_cell.angle_gamma   90.00
#
_symmetry.space_group_name_H-M   'P 1'
#
loop_
_entity.id
_entity.type
_entity.pdbx_description
1 polymer ?
#
loop_
_entity_poly.entity_id
_entity_poly.type
_entity_poly.pdbx_seq_one_letter_code
_entity_poly.pdbx_strand_id
1 'polypeptide(L)'
;MIILCGFIPVYGLPFIYGLLSFASVGIVAGYGVIMNHNVLQTMVVAFLPHAVIEIIPILYSVAIGMYINKNMFYKVFHRKKNSEKFKGMLRQGITSYIVIIIPLFILAALVEAFITSRLVDIFL
;
A
#
# COMPACT_ATOMS: atom_id res chain seq x y z
N MET A 1 1.92 -5.93 -4.60
CA MET A 1 0.85 -6.93 -4.44
C MET A 1 -0.55 -6.39 -4.74
N ILE A 2 -0.92 -5.19 -4.25
CA ILE A 2 -2.26 -4.60 -4.42
C ILE A 2 -2.69 -4.43 -5.89
N ILE A 3 -1.79 -4.02 -6.80
CA ILE A 3 -2.11 -3.90 -8.24
C ILE A 3 -2.38 -5.26 -8.89
N LEU A 4 -1.65 -6.32 -8.50
CA LEU A 4 -1.85 -7.68 -9.02
C LEU A 4 -3.22 -8.23 -8.64
N CYS A 5 -3.68 -7.91 -7.42
CA CYS A 5 -5.02 -8.20 -6.94
C CYS A 5 -6.13 -7.56 -7.80
N GLY A 6 -5.82 -6.48 -8.52
CA GLY A 6 -6.74 -5.85 -9.46
C GLY A 6 -7.03 -6.68 -10.70
N PHE A 7 -6.16 -7.62 -11.07
CA PHE A 7 -6.38 -8.52 -12.21
C PHE A 7 -7.32 -9.69 -11.88
N ILE A 8 -7.55 -9.95 -10.59
CA ILE A 8 -8.54 -10.92 -10.14
C ILE A 8 -9.92 -10.24 -10.27
N PRO A 9 -10.88 -10.81 -11.01
CA PRO A 9 -12.18 -10.20 -11.28
C PRO A 9 -13.15 -10.32 -10.07
N VAL A 10 -12.65 -10.06 -8.86
CA VAL A 10 -13.43 -10.00 -7.62
C VAL A 10 -13.51 -8.54 -7.20
N TYR A 11 -14.71 -7.97 -7.24
CA TYR A 11 -14.93 -6.56 -6.96
C TYR A 11 -14.43 -6.17 -5.56
N GLY A 12 -13.64 -5.09 -5.47
CA GLY A 12 -13.18 -4.54 -4.19
C GLY A 12 -11.96 -5.22 -3.57
N LEU A 13 -11.39 -6.25 -4.21
CA LEU A 13 -10.25 -7.00 -3.66
C LEU A 13 -9.00 -6.13 -3.38
N PRO A 14 -8.61 -5.16 -4.25
CA PRO A 14 -7.50 -4.24 -3.95
C PRO A 14 -7.74 -3.36 -2.71
N PHE A 15 -9.01 -2.99 -2.44
CA PHE A 15 -9.37 -2.19 -1.28
C PHE A 15 -9.22 -2.98 0.03
N ILE A 16 -9.65 -4.25 0.04
CA ILE A 16 -9.47 -5.15 1.18
C ILE A 16 -7.98 -5.32 1.51
N TYR A 17 -7.14 -5.52 0.50
CA TYR A 17 -5.69 -5.61 0.71
C TYR A 17 -5.08 -4.31 1.25
N GLY A 18 -5.53 -3.16 0.76
CA GLY A 18 -5.12 -1.86 1.33
C GLY A 18 -5.48 -1.75 2.80
N LEU A 19 -6.72 -2.11 3.18
CA LEU A 19 -7.16 -2.13 4.58
C LEU A 19 -6.34 -3.08 5.45
N LEU A 20 -6.00 -4.27 4.95
CA LEU A 20 -5.17 -5.23 5.67
C LEU A 20 -3.78 -4.67 5.99
N SER A 21 -3.19 -3.89 5.08
CA SER A 21 -1.91 -3.21 5.33
C SER A 21 -1.99 -2.18 6.46
N PHE A 22 -3.11 -1.48 6.60
CA PHE A 22 -3.32 -0.60 7.76
C PHE A 22 -3.62 -1.38 9.04
N ALA A 23 -4.37 -2.48 8.93
CA ALA A 23 -4.68 -3.34 10.07
C ALA A 23 -3.42 -3.97 10.68
N SER A 24 -2.44 -4.36 9.86
CA SER A 24 -1.18 -4.92 10.38
C SER A 24 -0.43 -3.95 11.29
N VAL A 25 -0.47 -2.65 11.00
CA VAL A 25 0.11 -1.61 11.87
C VAL A 25 -0.60 -1.58 13.23
N GLY A 26 -1.94 -1.64 13.21
CA GLY A 26 -2.74 -1.68 14.43
C GLY A 26 -2.45 -2.92 15.29
N ILE A 27 -2.21 -4.08 14.66
CA ILE A 27 -1.83 -5.31 15.37
C ILE A 27 -0.46 -5.13 16.06
N VAL A 28 0.53 -4.55 15.38
CA VAL A 28 1.86 -4.27 15.97
C VAL A 28 1.74 -3.31 17.14
N ALA A 29 0.93 -2.25 17.00
CA ALA A 29 0.66 -1.31 18.10
C ALA A 29 0.00 -1.99 19.30
N GLY A 30 -1.00 -2.85 19.05
CA GLY A 30 -1.68 -3.63 20.10
C GLY A 30 -0.75 -4.57 20.84
N TYR A 31 0.19 -5.22 20.14
CA TYR A 31 1.22 -6.04 20.76
C TYR A 31 2.15 -5.24 21.68
N GLY A 32 2.50 -4.02 21.27
CA GLY A 32 3.28 -3.09 22.12
C GLY A 32 2.59 -2.76 23.45
N VAL A 33 1.24 -2.67 23.46
CA VAL A 33 0.47 -2.41 24.69
C VAL A 33 0.60 -3.58 25.66
N ILE A 34 0.47 -4.81 25.15
CA ILE A 34 0.56 -6.03 25.95
C ILE A 34 1.94 -6.16 26.61
N MET A 35 3.00 -5.71 25.92
CA MET A 35 4.36 -5.73 26.43
C MET A 35 4.68 -4.61 27.43
N ASN A 36 3.71 -3.75 27.80
CA ASN A 36 3.92 -2.55 28.64
C ASN A 36 4.95 -1.56 28.07
N HIS A 37 5.14 -1.55 26.74
CA HIS A 37 5.96 -0.51 26.09
C HIS A 37 5.15 0.78 25.98
N ASN A 38 5.84 1.92 25.92
CA ASN A 38 5.19 3.21 25.73
C ASN A 38 4.74 3.37 24.27
N VAL A 39 3.61 2.74 23.92
CA VAL A 39 3.13 2.58 22.54
C VAL A 39 3.01 3.89 21.79
N LEU A 40 2.58 4.96 22.47
CA LEU A 40 2.43 6.27 21.85
C LEU A 40 3.79 6.82 21.40
N GLN A 41 4.83 6.66 22.23
CA GLN A 41 6.19 7.04 21.88
C GLN A 41 6.73 6.16 20.76
N THR A 42 6.54 4.83 20.81
CA THR A 42 6.95 3.93 19.73
C THR A 42 6.25 4.26 18.41
N MET A 43 4.95 4.56 18.40
CA MET A 43 4.23 4.93 17.18
C MET A 43 4.69 6.26 16.61
N VAL A 44 4.93 7.27 17.45
CA VAL A 44 5.38 8.59 16.97
C VAL A 44 6.82 8.56 16.48
N VAL A 45 7.71 7.89 17.22
CA VAL A 45 9.15 7.88 16.93
C VAL A 45 9.49 6.88 15.83
N ALA A 46 8.97 5.65 15.93
CA ALA A 46 9.27 4.60 14.98
C ALA A 46 8.40 4.73 13.72
N PHE A 47 7.09 4.90 13.87
CA PHE A 47 6.15 4.74 12.75
C PHE A 47 5.95 6.03 11.93
N LEU A 48 5.73 7.17 12.60
CA LEU A 48 5.33 8.42 11.93
C LEU A 48 6.27 8.89 10.80
N PRO A 49 7.62 8.87 10.94
CA PRO A 49 8.50 9.49 9.95
C PRO A 49 8.40 8.84 8.56
N HIS A 50 8.41 7.51 8.49
CA HIS A 50 8.34 6.79 7.21
C HIS A 50 6.91 6.53 6.76
N ALA A 51 5.96 6.33 7.70
CA ALA A 51 4.58 6.01 7.38
C ALA A 51 3.89 7.12 6.55
N VAL A 52 4.22 8.39 6.78
CA VAL A 52 3.67 9.51 5.98
C VAL A 52 4.01 9.34 4.48
N ILE A 53 5.21 8.86 4.17
CA ILE A 53 5.65 8.64 2.80
C ILE A 53 5.06 7.34 2.25
N GLU A 54 4.97 6.29 3.07
CA GLU A 54 4.48 4.97 2.68
C GLU A 54 2.98 4.93 2.35
N ILE A 55 2.17 5.77 3.01
CA ILE A 55 0.72 5.83 2.78
C ILE A 55 0.39 6.28 1.35
N ILE A 56 1.18 7.19 0.78
CA ILE A 56 0.97 7.75 -0.56
C ILE A 56 0.99 6.66 -1.65
N PRO A 57 2.06 5.85 -1.81
CA PRO A 57 2.11 4.79 -2.81
C PRO A 57 1.10 3.66 -2.50
N ILE A 58 0.75 3.40 -1.24
CA ILE A 58 -0.29 2.42 -0.88
C ILE A 58 -1.64 2.87 -1.42
N LEU A 59 -2.08 4.09 -1.11
CA LEU A 59 -3.35 4.63 -1.59
C LEU A 59 -3.39 4.71 -3.12
N TYR A 60 -2.29 5.13 -3.74
CA TYR A 60 -2.16 5.16 -5.20
C TYR A 60 -2.28 3.76 -5.82
N SER A 61 -1.66 2.74 -5.20
CA SER A 61 -1.76 1.35 -5.61
C SER A 61 -3.19 0.82 -5.50
N VAL A 62 -3.93 1.19 -4.44
CA VAL A 62 -5.34 0.82 -4.27
C VAL A 62 -6.20 1.46 -5.35
N ALA A 63 -5.99 2.74 -5.66
CA ALA A 63 -6.75 3.44 -6.70
C ALA A 63 -6.57 2.80 -8.09
N ILE A 64 -5.32 2.53 -8.49
CA ILE A 64 -5.04 1.85 -9.76
C ILE A 64 -5.54 0.41 -9.74
N GLY A 65 -5.32 -0.31 -8.64
CA GLY A 65 -5.82 -1.67 -8.47
C GLY A 65 -7.34 -1.73 -8.65
N MET A 66 -8.08 -0.80 -8.05
CA MET A 66 -9.54 -0.67 -8.18
C MET A 66 -9.97 -0.33 -9.60
N TYR A 67 -9.23 0.55 -10.30
CA TYR A 67 -9.48 0.87 -11.71
C TYR A 67 -9.35 -0.37 -12.61
N ILE A 68 -8.26 -1.14 -12.45
CA ILE A 68 -8.04 -2.39 -13.19
C ILE A 68 -9.11 -3.42 -12.83
N ASN A 69 -9.43 -3.56 -11.53
CA ASN A 69 -10.43 -4.50 -11.03
C ASN A 69 -11.82 -4.24 -11.61
N LYS A 70 -12.25 -2.97 -11.60
CA LYS A 70 -13.52 -2.55 -12.20
C LYS A 70 -13.58 -2.94 -13.68
N ASN A 71 -12.52 -2.63 -14.44
CA ASN A 71 -12.46 -2.97 -15.86
C ASN A 71 -12.44 -4.49 -16.11
N MET A 72 -11.76 -5.26 -15.25
CA MET A 72 -11.72 -6.72 -15.34
C MET A 72 -13.07 -7.35 -15.02
N PHE A 73 -13.74 -6.88 -13.96
CA PHE A 73 -15.05 -7.34 -13.55
C PHE A 73 -16.10 -7.15 -14.66
N TYR A 74 -16.18 -5.95 -15.26
CA TYR A 74 -17.11 -5.71 -16.37
C TYR A 74 -16.77 -6.50 -17.63
N LYS A 75 -15.50 -6.80 -17.87
CA LYS A 75 -15.07 -7.59 -19.03
C LYS A 75 -15.47 -9.06 -18.89
N VAL A 76 -15.33 -9.62 -17.70
CA VAL A 76 -15.68 -11.03 -17.39
C VAL A 76 -17.20 -11.21 -17.26
N PHE A 77 -17.88 -10.36 -16.50
CA PHE A 77 -19.30 -10.55 -16.18
C PHE A 77 -20.28 -9.90 -17.18
N HIS A 78 -19.92 -8.79 -17.81
CA HIS A 78 -20.85 -8.03 -18.67
C HIS A 78 -20.49 -8.04 -20.17
N ARG A 79 -19.44 -8.76 -20.59
CA ARG A 79 -18.98 -8.90 -22.01
C ARG A 79 -18.98 -7.56 -22.80
N LYS A 80 -18.74 -6.42 -22.14
CA LYS A 80 -18.72 -5.11 -22.82
C LYS A 80 -17.49 -5.02 -23.72
N LYS A 81 -17.74 -4.95 -25.03
CA LYS A 81 -16.75 -4.93 -26.13
C LYS A 81 -15.84 -3.68 -26.13
N ASN A 82 -16.21 -2.63 -25.40
CA ASN A 82 -15.49 -1.35 -25.26
C ASN A 82 -14.58 -1.26 -24.02
N SER A 83 -14.20 -2.40 -23.42
CA SER A 83 -13.19 -2.37 -22.36
C SER A 83 -11.80 -2.09 -22.94
N GLU A 84 -11.02 -1.25 -22.25
CA GLU A 84 -9.59 -1.03 -22.47
C GLU A 84 -8.87 -2.33 -22.83
N LYS A 85 -7.91 -2.26 -23.77
CA LYS A 85 -7.14 -3.46 -24.15
C LYS A 85 -6.41 -3.96 -22.90
N PHE A 86 -6.40 -5.28 -22.69
CA PHE A 86 -5.70 -5.90 -21.56
C PHE A 86 -4.23 -5.45 -21.46
N LYS A 87 -3.58 -5.29 -22.63
CA LYS A 87 -2.21 -4.76 -22.74
C LYS A 87 -2.08 -3.31 -22.24
N GLY A 88 -3.11 -2.48 -22.42
CA GLY A 88 -3.14 -1.09 -21.93
C GLY A 88 -3.23 -1.03 -20.40
N MET A 89 -4.12 -1.82 -19.81
CA MET A 89 -4.24 -1.95 -18.34
C MET A 89 -2.95 -2.51 -17.71
N LEU A 90 -2.34 -3.52 -18.32
CA LEU A 90 -1.07 -4.09 -17.86
C LEU A 90 0.05 -3.05 -17.93
N ARG A 91 0.15 -2.31 -19.04
CA ARG A 91 1.14 -1.24 -19.20
C ARG A 91 0.94 -0.14 -18.17
N GLN A 92 -0.29 0.33 -17.94
CA GLN A 92 -0.58 1.33 -16.92
C GLN A 92 -0.20 0.84 -15.52
N GLY A 93 -0.56 -0.40 -15.17
CA GLY A 93 -0.20 -0.99 -13.87
C GLY A 93 1.31 -1.05 -13.67
N ILE A 94 2.06 -1.54 -14.66
CA ILE A 94 3.53 -1.64 -14.61
C ILE A 94 4.19 -0.27 -14.57
N THR A 95 3.79 0.67 -15.44
CA THR A 95 4.34 2.02 -15.48
C THR A 95 4.11 2.73 -14.16
N SER A 96 2.90 2.66 -13.61
CA SER A 96 2.58 3.27 -12.31
C SER A 96 3.38 2.64 -11.17
N TYR A 97 3.60 1.32 -11.23
CA TYR A 97 4.41 0.61 -10.25
C TYR A 97 5.87 1.06 -10.28
N ILE A 98 6.48 1.10 -11.47
CA ILE A 98 7.92 1.40 -11.61
C ILE A 98 8.20 2.90 -11.42
N VAL A 99 7.34 3.78 -11.92
CA VAL A 99 7.63 5.23 -11.97
C VAL A 99 7.22 5.95 -10.69
N ILE A 100 6.18 5.46 -9.99
CA ILE A 100 5.63 6.17 -8.83
C ILE A 100 5.79 5.35 -7.56
N ILE A 101 5.34 4.09 -7.57
CA ILE A 101 5.28 3.27 -6.36
C ILE A 101 6.69 2.92 -5.86
N ILE A 102 7.56 2.38 -6.73
CA ILE A 102 8.93 2.01 -6.36
C ILE A 102 9.72 3.21 -5.82
N PRO A 103 9.78 4.38 -6.50
CA PRO A 103 10.55 5.52 -6.00
C PRO A 103 10.04 6.04 -4.66
N LEU A 104 8.71 6.07 -4.45
CA LEU A 104 8.14 6.49 -3.17
C LEU A 104 8.47 5.51 -2.04
N PHE A 105 8.43 4.20 -2.30
CA PHE A 105 8.86 3.21 -1.30
C PHE A 105 10.36 3.28 -1.00
N ILE A 106 11.20 3.55 -1.99
CA ILE A 106 12.63 3.79 -1.77
C ILE A 106 12.82 5.02 -0.86
N LEU A 107 12.09 6.11 -1.11
CA LEU A 107 12.14 7.29 -0.25
C LEU A 107 11.66 6.98 1.18
N ALA A 108 10.60 6.20 1.34
CA ALA A 108 10.12 5.77 2.65
C ALA A 108 11.19 4.94 3.39
N ALA A 109 11.82 3.98 2.70
CA ALA A 109 12.88 3.14 3.26
C ALA A 109 14.16 3.94 3.60
N LEU A 110 14.48 4.97 2.81
CA LEU A 110 15.58 5.88 3.15
C LEU A 110 15.27 6.68 4.42
N VAL A 111 14.05 7.22 4.54
CA VAL A 111 13.62 7.88 5.76
C VAL A 111 13.64 6.93 6.95
N GLU A 112 13.24 5.68 6.76
CA GLU A 112 13.31 4.66 7.80
C GLU A 112 14.77 4.41 8.23
N ALA A 113 15.67 4.14 7.29
CA ALA A 113 17.06 3.81 7.59
C ALA A 113 17.87 4.97 8.20
N PHE A 114 17.59 6.22 7.80
CA PHE A 114 18.37 7.38 8.24
C PHE A 114 17.73 8.12 9.41
N ILE A 115 16.41 8.25 9.43
CA ILE A 115 15.69 9.04 10.43
C ILE A 115 15.10 8.11 11.49
N THR A 116 14.27 7.14 11.08
CA THR A 116 13.60 6.25 12.03
C THR A 116 14.60 5.43 12.84
N SER A 117 15.58 4.77 12.22
CA SER A 117 16.57 3.96 12.95
C SER A 117 17.35 4.80 13.97
N ARG A 118 17.75 6.03 13.61
CA ARG A 118 18.45 6.93 14.54
C ARG A 118 17.56 7.42 15.67
N LEU A 119 16.29 7.71 15.40
CA LEU A 119 15.33 8.13 16.39
C LEU A 119 15.02 6.99 17.37
N VAL A 120 14.89 5.76 16.89
CA VAL A 120 14.70 4.58 17.73
C VAL A 120 15.91 4.39 18.64
N ASP A 121 17.14 4.40 18.12
CA ASP A 121 18.37 4.25 18.92
C ASP A 121 18.53 5.28 20.06
N ILE A 122 17.94 6.48 19.90
CA ILE A 122 18.06 7.57 20.88
C ILE A 122 16.94 7.52 21.93
N PHE A 123 15.72 7.11 21.54
CA PHE A 123 14.51 7.26 22.35
C PHE A 123 13.91 5.96 22.88
N LEU A 124 14.34 4.79 22.38
CA LEU A 124 13.87 3.45 22.78
C LEU A 124 15.04 2.57 23.22
#